data_AF-A0A1Z5LDW3-F1
#
_entry.id   AF-A0A1Z5LDW3-F1
#
_cell.length_a   1.000
_cell.length_b   1.000
_cell.length_c   1.000
_cell.angle_alpha   90.00
_cell.angle_beta   90.00
_cell.angle_gamma   90.00
#
_symmetry.space_group_name_H-M   'P 1'
#
loop_
_entity.id
_entity.type
_entity.pdbx_description
1 polymer ?
#
loop_
_entity_poly.entity_id
_entity_poly.type
_entity_poly.pdbx_seq_one_letter_code
_entity_poly.pdbx_strand_id
1 'polypeptide(L)'
;MTLSHSFFIPDIEYLVDLEGLLTYLGYKVGVGKICLWCGNYRKSPYRTVHAVQQHMMDKGHCKMAHEGSGLLEYADFYDYSTSYPDQEDGQDPDSEVDVPVLEGDGWQLALPSGAIIGHRSLARYYSQNLQPERARPRSEDMTRRLLSHYRALGWTGSTTREVAIQKARDLKFMRRVQAKQEMKLSVKANKFQKHFRQQVLF
;
A
#
# COMPACT_ATOMS: atom_id res chain seq x y z
N MET A 1 41.89 -1.90 -19.06
CA MET A 1 41.28 -1.90 -17.72
C MET A 1 39.77 -2.19 -17.79
N THR A 2 38.99 -1.44 -18.56
CA THR A 2 37.54 -1.65 -18.74
C THR A 2 37.20 -2.99 -19.41
N LEU A 3 37.86 -3.34 -20.51
CA LEU A 3 37.57 -4.60 -21.24
C LEU A 3 38.15 -5.86 -20.57
N SER A 4 39.34 -5.76 -19.98
CA SER A 4 40.06 -6.91 -19.43
C SER A 4 39.71 -7.21 -17.97
N HIS A 5 39.34 -6.19 -17.20
CA HIS A 5 39.13 -6.30 -15.75
C HIS A 5 37.80 -5.69 -15.29
N SER A 6 36.92 -5.33 -16.24
CA SER A 6 35.61 -4.71 -15.96
C SER A 6 35.67 -3.58 -14.93
N PHE A 7 36.74 -2.77 -14.99
CA PHE A 7 36.88 -1.64 -14.08
C PHE A 7 35.89 -0.54 -14.47
N PHE A 8 35.05 -0.15 -13.52
CA PHE A 8 33.98 0.82 -13.70
C PHE A 8 34.15 1.98 -12.70
N ILE A 9 34.04 3.20 -13.20
CA ILE A 9 34.02 4.44 -12.43
C ILE A 9 32.55 4.87 -12.35
N PRO A 10 31.96 4.95 -11.15
CA PRO A 10 30.59 5.43 -10.99
C PRO A 10 30.48 6.93 -11.29
N ASP A 11 29.28 7.35 -11.68
CA ASP A 11 28.87 8.77 -11.75
C ASP A 11 29.85 9.68 -12.51
N ILE A 12 30.28 9.23 -13.70
CA ILE A 12 31.27 9.93 -14.56
C ILE A 12 30.80 11.36 -14.91
N GLU A 13 29.49 11.59 -14.94
CA GLU A 13 28.90 12.91 -15.24
C GLU A 13 29.24 13.98 -14.20
N TYR A 14 29.47 13.57 -12.95
CA TYR A 14 29.75 14.44 -11.80
C TYR A 14 31.22 14.46 -11.41
N LEU A 15 32.08 13.85 -12.22
CA LEU A 15 33.49 13.69 -11.91
C LEU A 15 34.30 14.88 -12.43
N VAL A 16 34.90 15.64 -11.52
CA VAL A 16 35.65 16.87 -11.84
C VAL A 16 37.10 16.54 -12.19
N ASP A 17 37.74 15.63 -11.44
CA ASP A 17 39.16 15.29 -11.61
C ASP A 17 39.40 13.78 -11.78
N LEU A 18 39.45 13.36 -13.04
CA LEU A 18 39.74 11.98 -13.44
C LEU A 18 41.18 11.58 -13.18
N GLU A 19 42.11 12.50 -13.43
CA GLU A 19 43.54 12.22 -13.29
C GLU A 19 43.89 12.07 -11.81
N GLY A 20 43.38 12.96 -10.96
CA GLY A 20 43.51 12.88 -9.51
C GLY A 20 42.93 11.58 -8.95
N LEU A 21 41.72 11.20 -9.35
CA LEU A 21 41.10 9.95 -8.90
C LEU A 21 41.93 8.72 -9.29
N LEU A 22 42.35 8.61 -10.55
CA LEU A 22 43.16 7.47 -11.00
C LEU A 22 44.51 7.43 -10.30
N THR A 23 45.12 8.59 -10.07
CA THR A 23 46.39 8.69 -9.36
C THR A 23 46.24 8.23 -7.91
N TYR A 24 45.17 8.64 -7.23
CA TYR A 24 44.84 8.20 -5.88
C TYR A 24 44.60 6.68 -5.80
N LEU A 25 43.82 6.12 -6.72
CA LEU A 25 43.60 4.67 -6.81
C LEU A 25 44.90 3.90 -7.08
N GLY A 26 45.78 4.47 -7.91
CA GLY A 26 47.13 3.98 -8.15
C GLY A 26 47.96 3.94 -6.86
N TYR A 27 47.94 5.00 -6.05
CA TYR A 27 48.61 5.04 -4.74
C TYR A 27 48.02 4.01 -3.77
N LYS A 28 46.70 3.81 -3.77
CA LYS A 28 46.01 2.83 -2.91
C LYS A 28 46.45 1.39 -3.19
N VAL A 29 46.61 1.02 -4.46
CA VAL A 29 47.07 -0.32 -4.87
C VAL A 29 48.59 -0.45 -4.77
N GLY A 30 49.35 0.56 -5.19
CA GLY A 30 50.81 0.51 -5.26
C GLY A 30 51.49 0.67 -3.90
N VAL A 31 51.22 1.78 -3.21
CA VAL A 31 51.85 2.12 -1.92
C VAL A 31 51.05 1.52 -0.77
N GLY A 32 49.74 1.76 -0.77
CA GLY A 32 48.84 1.25 0.27
C GLY A 32 48.77 -0.28 0.27
N LYS A 33 48.99 -0.91 -0.89
CA LYS A 33 48.81 -2.36 -1.09
C LYS A 33 47.48 -2.83 -0.54
N ILE A 34 46.42 -2.06 -0.82
CA ILE A 34 45.05 -2.32 -0.37
C ILE A 34 44.17 -2.58 -1.58
N CYS A 35 43.18 -3.45 -1.42
CA CYS A 35 42.21 -3.76 -2.45
C CYS A 35 41.12 -2.67 -2.50
N LEU A 36 40.78 -2.21 -3.71
CA LEU A 36 39.85 -1.10 -3.93
C LEU A 36 38.41 -1.38 -3.46
N TRP A 37 38.00 -2.66 -3.43
CA TRP A 37 36.65 -3.07 -3.04
C TRP A 37 36.56 -3.59 -1.61
N CYS A 38 37.54 -4.38 -1.15
CA CYS A 38 37.56 -4.87 0.23
C CYS A 38 37.72 -3.74 1.24
N GLY A 39 38.19 -2.57 0.81
CA GLY A 39 38.43 -1.40 1.66
C GLY A 39 39.23 -1.76 2.91
N ASN A 40 38.85 -1.13 4.02
CA ASN A 40 39.44 -1.33 5.34
C ASN A 40 38.86 -2.52 6.11
N TYR A 41 37.90 -3.27 5.54
CA TYR A 41 37.33 -4.47 6.20
C TYR A 41 38.40 -5.55 6.42
N ARG A 42 39.48 -5.55 5.64
CA ARG A 42 40.66 -6.37 5.89
C ARG A 42 41.60 -5.60 6.81
N LYS A 43 41.87 -6.14 8.00
CA LYS A 43 42.70 -5.53 9.06
C LYS A 43 44.15 -5.17 8.67
N SER A 44 44.66 -5.63 7.53
CA SER A 44 46.06 -5.43 7.15
C SER A 44 46.25 -5.34 5.64
N PRO A 45 47.13 -4.44 5.16
CA PRO A 45 47.52 -4.37 3.76
C PRO A 45 48.26 -5.64 3.33
N TYR A 46 48.28 -5.88 2.03
CA TYR A 46 49.01 -7.00 1.46
C TYR A 46 50.51 -6.71 1.50
N ARG A 47 51.33 -7.77 1.54
CA ARG A 47 52.79 -7.63 1.64
C ARG A 47 53.43 -7.10 0.36
N THR A 48 52.91 -7.52 -0.80
CA THR A 48 53.43 -7.17 -2.14
C THR A 48 52.31 -6.65 -3.04
N VAL A 49 52.66 -5.81 -4.01
CA VAL A 49 51.70 -5.27 -5.01
C VAL A 49 51.09 -6.41 -5.83
N HIS A 50 51.91 -7.40 -6.20
CA HIS A 50 51.45 -8.59 -6.92
C HIS A 50 50.36 -9.36 -6.16
N ALA A 51 50.47 -9.47 -4.83
CA ALA A 51 49.46 -10.15 -4.03
C ALA A 51 48.11 -9.40 -4.02
N VAL A 52 48.12 -8.07 -4.07
CA VAL A 52 46.90 -7.25 -4.20
C VAL A 52 46.28 -7.45 -5.57
N GLN A 53 47.07 -7.33 -6.63
CA GLN A 53 46.59 -7.43 -8.01
C GLN A 53 46.03 -8.82 -8.30
N GLN A 54 46.72 -9.88 -7.86
CA GLN A 54 46.22 -11.24 -7.96
C GLN A 54 44.92 -11.43 -7.19
N HIS A 55 44.83 -10.91 -5.95
CA HIS A 55 43.59 -10.93 -5.19
C HIS A 55 42.44 -10.20 -5.89
N MET A 56 42.72 -9.04 -6.50
CA MET A 56 41.72 -8.26 -7.22
C MET A 56 41.20 -9.02 -8.45
N MET A 57 42.07 -9.70 -9.18
CA MET A 57 41.69 -10.54 -10.32
C MET A 57 40.92 -11.79 -9.89
N ASP A 58 41.43 -12.55 -8.92
CA ASP A 58 40.84 -13.82 -8.47
C ASP A 58 39.43 -13.63 -7.88
N LYS A 59 39.19 -12.50 -7.20
CA LYS A 59 37.88 -12.17 -6.60
C LYS A 59 37.00 -11.27 -7.46
N GLY A 60 37.49 -10.76 -8.59
CA GLY A 60 36.77 -9.75 -9.37
C GLY A 60 36.56 -8.44 -8.60
N HIS A 61 37.50 -8.06 -7.73
CA HIS A 61 37.50 -6.81 -6.97
C HIS A 61 38.18 -5.66 -7.73
N CYS A 62 38.15 -5.70 -9.05
CA CYS A 62 38.61 -4.64 -9.95
C CYS A 62 37.53 -3.58 -10.12
N LYS A 63 36.95 -3.11 -9.01
CA LYS A 63 35.93 -2.05 -8.95
C LYS A 63 36.13 -1.23 -7.68
N MET A 64 35.87 0.06 -7.74
CA MET A 64 35.95 0.94 -6.57
C MET A 64 34.67 0.85 -5.74
N ALA A 65 34.80 0.88 -4.40
CA ALA A 65 33.66 0.93 -3.50
C ALA A 65 33.09 2.35 -3.47
N HIS A 66 31.86 2.54 -3.95
CA HIS A 66 31.18 3.84 -4.02
C HIS A 66 29.96 3.89 -3.09
N GLU A 67 30.00 3.11 -2.02
CA GLU A 67 28.93 3.04 -1.02
C GLU A 67 29.55 3.23 0.38
N GLY A 68 28.81 3.89 1.27
CA GLY A 68 29.21 4.09 2.66
C GLY A 68 30.52 4.84 2.81
N SER A 69 31.50 4.26 3.52
CA SER A 69 32.78 4.90 3.81
C SER A 69 33.62 5.21 2.56
N GLY A 70 33.43 4.45 1.48
CA GLY A 70 34.14 4.69 0.23
C GLY A 70 33.72 6.00 -0.43
N LEU A 71 32.46 6.40 -0.31
CA LEU A 71 31.98 7.66 -0.87
C LEU A 71 32.67 8.87 -0.23
N LEU A 72 32.85 8.84 1.09
CA LEU A 72 33.54 9.90 1.82
C LEU A 72 35.03 10.02 1.43
N GLU A 73 35.70 8.89 1.17
CA GLU A 73 37.12 8.89 0.75
C GLU A 73 37.32 9.51 -0.64
N TYR A 74 36.30 9.44 -1.52
CA TYR A 74 36.39 9.92 -2.90
C TYR A 74 35.65 11.24 -3.13
N ALA A 75 35.01 11.82 -2.10
CA ALA A 75 34.16 13.00 -2.23
C ALA A 75 34.87 14.17 -2.92
N ASP A 76 36.14 14.42 -2.60
CA ASP A 76 36.94 15.52 -3.16
C ASP A 76 37.08 15.47 -4.71
N PHE A 77 36.89 14.31 -5.33
CA PHE A 77 37.01 14.13 -6.78
C PHE A 77 35.69 14.30 -7.54
N TYR A 78 34.56 14.39 -6.82
CA TYR A 78 33.21 14.44 -7.37
C TYR A 78 32.49 15.72 -6.95
N ASP A 79 31.73 16.30 -7.86
CA ASP A 79 30.86 17.45 -7.60
C ASP A 79 29.41 17.11 -7.95
N TYR A 80 28.61 16.85 -6.91
CA TYR A 80 27.19 16.52 -7.03
C TYR A 80 26.27 17.74 -6.96
N SER A 81 26.78 18.97 -6.90
CA SER A 81 25.97 20.19 -6.81
C SER A 81 24.91 20.27 -7.93
N THR A 82 25.29 19.87 -9.14
CA THR A 82 24.41 19.88 -10.33
C THR A 82 23.29 18.83 -10.30
N SER A 83 23.32 17.88 -9.37
CA SER A 83 22.29 16.82 -9.26
C SER A 83 21.03 17.27 -8.53
N TYR A 84 21.07 18.39 -7.79
CA TYR A 84 19.94 18.92 -7.03
C TYR A 84 19.26 20.06 -7.80
N PRO A 85 18.07 19.84 -8.40
CA PRO A 85 17.38 20.84 -9.20
C PRO A 85 16.84 22.05 -8.40
N ASP A 86 16.81 21.94 -7.06
CA ASP A 86 16.25 22.95 -6.15
C ASP A 86 17.31 23.86 -5.51
N GLN A 87 18.59 23.73 -5.90
CA GLN A 87 19.66 24.57 -5.33
C GLN A 87 19.61 25.97 -5.97
N GLU A 88 19.12 26.96 -5.22
CA GLU A 88 19.12 28.35 -5.67
C GLU A 88 20.56 28.88 -5.76
N ASP A 89 20.85 29.69 -6.79
CA ASP A 89 22.16 30.30 -7.03
C ASP A 89 22.60 31.17 -5.83
N GLY A 90 23.38 30.60 -4.91
CA GLY A 90 23.88 31.29 -3.70
C GLY A 90 23.91 30.46 -2.41
N GLN A 91 23.46 29.22 -2.44
CA GLN A 91 23.57 28.30 -1.29
C GLN A 91 24.98 27.71 -1.17
N ASP A 92 25.48 27.62 0.07
CA ASP A 92 26.79 27.02 0.37
C ASP A 92 26.80 25.54 -0.08
N PRO A 93 27.73 25.11 -0.96
CA PRO A 93 27.79 23.72 -1.42
C PRO A 93 27.96 22.70 -0.28
N ASP A 94 28.47 23.12 0.88
CA ASP A 94 28.66 22.28 2.06
C ASP A 94 27.46 22.30 3.03
N SER A 95 26.37 22.99 2.69
CA SER A 95 25.17 23.03 3.54
C SER A 95 24.44 21.68 3.56
N GLU A 96 24.06 21.22 4.75
CA GLU A 96 23.29 19.98 4.91
C GLU A 96 21.92 20.12 4.23
N VAL A 97 21.66 19.28 3.22
CA VAL A 97 20.37 19.22 2.54
C VAL A 97 19.38 18.48 3.45
N ASP A 98 18.30 19.16 3.84
CA ASP A 98 17.18 18.55 4.54
C ASP A 98 16.46 17.58 3.60
N VAL A 99 16.90 16.31 3.61
CA VAL A 99 16.21 15.25 2.87
C VAL A 99 14.84 15.07 3.54
N PRO A 100 13.72 15.30 2.82
CA PRO A 100 12.40 15.15 3.41
C PRO A 100 12.27 13.70 3.89
N VAL A 101 12.17 13.53 5.20
CA VAL A 101 11.96 12.22 5.83
C VAL A 101 10.64 11.69 5.28
N LEU A 102 10.72 10.69 4.41
CA LEU A 102 9.54 10.07 3.84
C LEU A 102 8.78 9.37 4.97
N GLU A 103 7.70 9.99 5.43
CA GLU A 103 6.79 9.38 6.39
C GLU A 103 6.12 8.17 5.73
N GLY A 104 6.44 6.99 6.23
CA GLY A 104 5.82 5.75 5.82
C GLY A 104 5.10 5.11 7.00
N ASP A 105 3.81 4.83 6.84
CA ASP A 105 3.00 4.09 7.82
C ASP A 105 3.39 2.59 7.90
N GLY A 106 4.56 2.21 7.39
CA GLY A 106 5.05 0.83 7.22
C GLY A 106 4.38 0.04 6.10
N TRP A 107 3.17 0.42 5.69
CA TRP A 107 2.39 -0.26 4.64
C TRP A 107 2.36 0.47 3.31
N GLN A 108 2.56 1.78 3.35
CA GLN A 108 2.56 2.68 2.21
C GLN A 108 3.64 3.74 2.42
N LEU A 109 4.20 4.21 1.31
CA LEU A 109 5.16 5.30 1.24
C LEU A 109 4.60 6.37 0.31
N ALA A 110 4.36 7.57 0.82
CA ALA A 110 4.00 8.72 0.01
C ALA A 110 5.28 9.39 -0.50
N LEU A 111 5.43 9.50 -1.82
CA LEU A 111 6.58 10.15 -2.43
C LEU A 111 6.32 11.66 -2.57
N PRO A 112 7.38 12.48 -2.65
CA PRO A 112 7.25 13.92 -2.94
C PRO A 112 6.58 14.21 -4.28
N SER A 113 6.62 13.25 -5.22
CA SER A 113 5.89 13.31 -6.49
C SER A 113 4.37 13.14 -6.37
N GLY A 114 3.86 12.86 -5.16
CA GLY A 114 2.45 12.57 -4.89
C GLY A 114 2.04 11.11 -5.15
N ALA A 115 2.95 10.27 -5.63
CA ALA A 115 2.69 8.84 -5.80
C ALA A 115 2.70 8.10 -4.45
N ILE A 116 1.77 7.14 -4.28
CA ILE A 116 1.71 6.28 -3.09
C ILE A 116 2.17 4.87 -3.50
N ILE A 117 3.28 4.40 -2.92
CA ILE A 117 3.84 3.06 -3.17
C ILE A 117 3.48 2.14 -2.01
N GLY A 118 2.89 0.98 -2.31
CA GLY A 118 2.53 -0.02 -1.33
C GLY A 118 3.69 -0.96 -0.94
N HIS A 119 3.60 -1.55 0.25
CA HIS A 119 4.62 -2.49 0.75
C HIS A 119 4.51 -3.89 0.12
N ARG A 120 5.65 -4.55 -0.12
CA ARG A 120 5.71 -5.89 -0.75
C ARG A 120 4.91 -6.97 -0.02
N SER A 121 4.76 -6.86 1.31
CA SER A 121 3.96 -7.83 2.09
C SER A 121 2.49 -7.83 1.69
N LEU A 122 2.01 -6.73 1.11
CA LEU A 122 0.63 -6.59 0.63
C LEU A 122 0.48 -6.91 -0.86
N ALA A 123 1.53 -7.39 -1.55
CA ALA A 123 1.50 -7.72 -2.98
C ALA A 123 0.40 -8.74 -3.33
N ARG A 124 0.09 -9.68 -2.41
CA ARG A 124 -1.03 -10.61 -2.58
C ARG A 124 -2.38 -9.89 -2.64
N TYR A 125 -2.56 -8.80 -1.91
CA TYR A 125 -3.80 -8.01 -1.90
C TYR A 125 -3.84 -7.04 -3.07
N TYR A 126 -2.72 -6.41 -3.42
CA TYR A 126 -2.65 -5.50 -4.57
C TYR A 126 -2.86 -6.21 -5.92
N SER A 127 -2.58 -7.51 -6.00
CA SER A 127 -2.90 -8.33 -7.18
C SER A 127 -4.33 -8.89 -7.19
N GLN A 128 -5.16 -8.60 -6.17
CA GLN A 128 -6.55 -9.06 -6.15
C GLN A 128 -7.43 -8.24 -7.08
N ASN A 129 -8.13 -8.93 -7.97
CA ASN A 129 -9.24 -8.37 -8.72
C ASN A 129 -10.54 -8.71 -7.99
N LEU A 130 -10.93 -7.84 -7.04
CA LEU A 130 -12.21 -7.98 -6.34
C LEU A 130 -13.37 -7.70 -7.30
N GLN A 131 -14.47 -8.44 -7.13
CA GLN A 131 -15.69 -8.12 -7.87
C GLN A 131 -16.18 -6.74 -7.44
N PRO A 132 -16.48 -5.83 -8.38
CA PRO A 132 -17.03 -4.53 -8.03
C PRO A 132 -18.34 -4.74 -7.27
N GLU A 133 -18.58 -3.89 -6.27
CA GLU A 133 -19.81 -3.94 -5.50
C GLU A 133 -21.00 -3.83 -6.46
N ARG A 134 -21.78 -4.92 -6.56
CA ARG A 134 -22.97 -4.90 -7.41
C ARG A 134 -23.96 -3.95 -6.76
N ALA A 135 -24.27 -2.86 -7.48
CA ALA A 135 -25.34 -1.96 -7.09
C ALA A 135 -26.57 -2.81 -6.71
N ARG A 136 -27.06 -2.62 -5.47
CA ARG A 136 -28.22 -3.38 -4.98
C ARG A 136 -29.36 -3.15 -5.96
N PRO A 137 -29.91 -4.22 -6.56
CA PRO A 137 -31.00 -4.05 -7.51
C PRO A 137 -32.21 -3.49 -6.77
N ARG A 138 -33.01 -2.68 -7.47
CA ARG A 138 -34.24 -2.08 -6.91
C ARG A 138 -35.14 -3.20 -6.38
N SER A 139 -35.96 -2.93 -5.36
CA SER A 139 -36.75 -3.96 -4.66
C SER A 139 -37.59 -4.85 -5.58
N GLU A 140 -38.04 -4.33 -6.72
CA GLU A 140 -38.83 -5.06 -7.72
C GLU A 140 -38.04 -6.15 -8.46
N ASP A 141 -36.73 -5.97 -8.63
CA ASP A 141 -35.86 -6.95 -9.26
C ASP A 141 -35.54 -8.11 -8.30
N MET A 142 -35.51 -7.84 -6.99
CA MET A 142 -35.37 -8.87 -5.96
C MET A 142 -36.60 -9.78 -5.90
N THR A 143 -37.81 -9.24 -5.95
CA THR A 143 -39.03 -10.05 -5.95
C THR A 143 -39.12 -10.91 -7.21
N ARG A 144 -38.75 -10.38 -8.39
CA ARG A 144 -38.67 -11.16 -9.63
C ARG A 144 -37.66 -12.30 -9.55
N ARG A 145 -36.46 -12.06 -9.01
CA ARG A 145 -35.44 -13.10 -8.80
C ARG A 145 -35.93 -14.16 -7.81
N LEU A 146 -36.50 -13.77 -6.68
CA LEU A 146 -37.07 -14.70 -5.72
C LEU A 146 -38.17 -15.57 -6.36
N LEU A 147 -39.10 -14.97 -7.11
CA LEU A 147 -40.13 -15.72 -7.84
C LEU A 147 -39.54 -16.71 -8.85
N SER A 148 -38.45 -16.35 -9.54
CA SER A 148 -37.75 -17.29 -10.44
C SER A 148 -37.11 -18.47 -9.71
N HIS A 149 -36.49 -18.23 -8.55
CA HIS A 149 -35.91 -19.29 -7.72
C HIS A 149 -36.99 -20.23 -7.18
N TYR A 150 -38.10 -19.69 -6.69
CA TYR A 150 -39.20 -20.54 -6.24
C TYR A 150 -39.79 -21.37 -7.40
N ARG A 151 -39.96 -20.79 -8.60
CA ARG A 151 -40.41 -21.55 -9.78
C ARG A 151 -39.45 -22.68 -10.15
N ALA A 152 -38.14 -22.43 -10.08
CA ALA A 152 -37.11 -23.46 -10.33
C ALA A 152 -37.13 -24.58 -9.29
N LEU A 153 -37.48 -24.26 -8.04
CA LEU A 153 -37.69 -25.24 -6.96
C LEU A 153 -39.02 -26.00 -7.10
N GLY A 154 -39.76 -25.83 -8.20
CA GLY A 154 -41.04 -26.49 -8.44
C GLY A 154 -42.24 -25.80 -7.79
N TRP A 155 -42.09 -24.58 -7.28
CA TRP A 155 -43.21 -23.78 -6.79
C TRP A 155 -43.98 -23.18 -7.97
N THR A 156 -45.09 -23.82 -8.34
CA THR A 156 -46.00 -23.37 -9.40
C THR A 156 -47.02 -22.33 -8.91
N GLY A 157 -46.73 -21.67 -7.80
CA GLY A 157 -47.68 -20.86 -7.04
C GLY A 157 -48.38 -21.72 -5.99
N SER A 158 -48.65 -21.12 -4.82
CA SER A 158 -49.37 -21.83 -3.78
C SER A 158 -50.83 -21.95 -4.19
N THR A 159 -51.21 -23.20 -4.49
CA THR A 159 -52.57 -23.72 -4.48
C THR A 159 -53.43 -23.45 -5.71
N THR A 160 -54.25 -24.46 -6.06
CA THR A 160 -55.33 -24.32 -7.04
C THR A 160 -56.16 -23.08 -6.74
N ARG A 161 -56.69 -22.43 -7.78
CA ARG A 161 -57.48 -21.17 -7.67
C ARG A 161 -58.54 -21.24 -6.56
N GLU A 162 -59.12 -22.41 -6.35
CA GLU A 162 -60.12 -22.71 -5.33
C GLU A 162 -59.61 -22.52 -3.90
N VAL A 163 -58.41 -23.03 -3.58
CA VAL A 163 -57.82 -22.92 -2.25
C VAL A 163 -57.35 -21.50 -1.97
N ALA A 164 -56.91 -20.75 -2.98
CA ALA A 164 -56.61 -19.32 -2.85
C ALA A 164 -57.89 -18.51 -2.52
N ILE A 165 -59.01 -18.83 -3.18
CA ILE A 165 -60.31 -18.21 -2.90
C ILE A 165 -60.79 -18.55 -1.49
N GLN A 166 -60.65 -19.81 -1.05
CA GLN A 166 -61.01 -20.24 0.30
C GLN A 166 -60.18 -19.51 1.36
N LYS A 167 -58.86 -19.48 1.22
CA LYS A 167 -57.97 -18.73 2.12
C LYS A 167 -58.31 -17.24 2.18
N ALA A 168 -58.67 -16.62 1.06
CA ALA A 168 -59.08 -15.22 1.05
C ALA A 168 -60.38 -14.97 1.84
N ARG A 169 -61.35 -15.90 1.73
CA ARG A 169 -62.59 -15.85 2.52
C ARG A 169 -62.32 -16.06 4.01
N ASP A 170 -61.47 -17.03 4.35
CA ASP A 170 -61.10 -17.34 5.72
C ASP A 170 -60.35 -16.16 6.36
N LEU A 171 -59.38 -15.57 5.65
CA LEU A 171 -58.68 -14.36 6.10
C LEU A 171 -59.63 -13.19 6.34
N LYS A 172 -60.62 -12.99 5.46
CA LYS A 172 -61.61 -11.92 5.61
C LYS A 172 -62.51 -12.16 6.83
N PHE A 173 -62.91 -13.40 7.06
CA PHE A 173 -63.68 -13.79 8.25
C PHE A 173 -62.85 -13.59 9.53
N MET A 174 -61.61 -14.08 9.56
CA MET A 174 -60.68 -13.94 10.68
C MET A 174 -60.43 -12.47 11.03
N ARG A 175 -60.18 -11.61 10.02
CA ARG A 175 -60.03 -10.17 10.23
C ARG A 175 -61.28 -9.54 10.84
N ARG A 176 -62.47 -9.93 10.38
CA ARG A 176 -63.73 -9.43 10.93
C ARG A 176 -63.92 -9.85 12.40
N VAL A 177 -63.60 -11.09 12.73
CA VAL A 177 -63.67 -11.60 14.11
C VAL A 177 -62.67 -10.87 15.00
N GLN A 178 -61.43 -10.72 14.54
CA GLN A 178 -60.38 -10.00 15.25
C GLN A 178 -60.77 -8.54 15.52
N ALA A 179 -61.21 -7.80 14.50
CA ALA A 179 -61.65 -6.41 14.66
C ALA A 179 -62.83 -6.27 15.64
N LYS A 180 -63.77 -7.22 15.63
CA LYS A 180 -64.88 -7.25 16.60
C LYS A 180 -64.38 -7.49 18.03
N GLN A 181 -63.41 -8.38 18.23
CA GLN A 181 -62.82 -8.62 19.54
C GLN A 181 -62.01 -7.42 20.03
N GLU A 182 -61.22 -6.81 19.15
CA GLU A 182 -60.44 -5.61 19.43
C GLU A 182 -61.34 -4.44 19.84
N MET A 183 -62.43 -4.19 19.11
CA MET A 183 -63.44 -3.19 19.48
C MET A 183 -64.05 -3.47 20.87
N LYS A 184 -64.38 -4.73 21.18
CA LYS A 184 -64.92 -5.09 22.49
C LYS A 184 -63.91 -4.86 23.60
N LEU A 185 -62.64 -5.17 23.37
CA LEU A 185 -61.56 -4.93 24.33
C LEU A 185 -61.33 -3.42 24.52
N SER A 186 -61.31 -2.62 23.45
CA SER A 186 -61.10 -1.17 23.54
C SER A 186 -62.23 -0.46 24.30
N VAL A 187 -63.50 -0.83 24.06
CA VAL A 187 -64.65 -0.29 24.81
C VAL A 187 -64.57 -0.65 26.29
N LYS A 188 -64.15 -1.89 26.61
CA LYS A 188 -63.92 -2.29 28.02
C LYS A 188 -62.74 -1.54 28.64
N ALA A 189 -61.73 -1.20 27.85
CA ALA A 189 -60.54 -0.49 28.32
C ALA A 189 -60.85 0.92 28.84
N ASN A 190 -61.92 1.56 28.33
CA ASN A 190 -62.39 2.84 28.85
C ASN A 190 -62.70 2.82 30.37
N LYS A 191 -63.06 1.65 30.92
CA LYS A 191 -63.32 1.49 32.36
C LYS A 191 -62.04 1.37 33.21
N PHE A 192 -60.86 1.28 32.62
CA PHE A 192 -59.58 1.19 33.35
C PHE A 192 -58.99 2.54 33.75
N GLN A 193 -59.73 3.64 33.63
CA GLN A 193 -59.28 4.96 34.11
C GLN A 193 -59.45 5.07 35.64
N LYS A 194 -58.52 4.46 36.39
CA LYS A 194 -58.58 4.35 37.88
C LYS A 194 -58.64 5.70 38.62
N HIS A 195 -58.11 6.77 38.01
CA HIS A 195 -58.05 8.11 38.61
C HIS A 195 -58.64 9.17 37.65
N PHE A 196 -59.73 8.85 36.97
CA PHE A 196 -60.40 9.81 36.09
C PHE A 196 -60.99 10.98 36.89
N ARG A 197 -60.66 12.22 36.49
CA ARG A 197 -61.19 13.46 37.06
C ARG A 197 -61.96 14.22 36.00
N GLN A 198 -63.25 14.48 36.24
CA GLN A 198 -64.08 15.31 35.35
C GLN A 198 -63.59 16.76 35.35
N GLN A 199 -63.50 17.37 34.17
CA GLN A 199 -62.99 18.75 34.00
C GLN A 199 -64.04 19.83 34.29
N VAL A 200 -65.32 19.54 34.09
CA VAL A 200 -66.43 20.47 34.33
C VAL A 200 -67.35 19.84 35.36
N LEU A 201 -67.59 20.55 36.46
CA LEU A 201 -68.59 20.22 37.46
C LEU A 201 -69.76 21.18 37.22
N PHE A 202 -70.89 20.63 36.78
CA PHE A 202 -72.15 21.37 36.67
C PHE A 202 -72.86 21.43 38.02
#